data_AF-M2WIY9-F1
#
_entry.id   AF-M2WIY9-F1
#
_cell.length_a   1.000
_cell.length_b   1.000
_cell.length_c   1.000
_cell.angle_alpha   90.00
_cell.angle_beta   90.00
_cell.angle_gamma   90.00
#
_symmetry.space_group_name_H-M   'P 1'
#
loop_
_entity.id
_entity.type
_entity.pdbx_description
1 polymer ?
#
loop_
_entity_poly.entity_id
_entity_poly.type
_entity_poly.pdbx_seq_one_letter_code
_entity_poly.pdbx_strand_id
1 'polypeptide(L)'
;LEDLVSNIDDLEQALQPLLQQALSASTSRLPLLDKAKLYILTTYALESILFSSVRLHGVSATTHPVYQELNRVKEYFSKIKNAEEIGAGGSARNVGLDKGAAGRFIKHGLAGNEKYDQQRAEMRERERAGAKRK
;
A
#
# COMPACT_ATOMS: atom_id res chain seq x y z
N LEU A 1 7.70 -37.18 -11.54
CA LEU A 1 9.01 -37.03 -10.87
C LEU A 1 9.95 -36.19 -11.73
N GLU A 2 10.06 -36.50 -13.04
CA GLU A 2 10.77 -35.67 -14.02
C GLU A 2 10.37 -34.19 -13.99
N ASP A 3 9.05 -33.88 -14.00
CA ASP A 3 8.59 -32.49 -13.91
C ASP A 3 9.05 -31.79 -12.62
N LEU A 4 9.09 -32.50 -11.50
CA LEU A 4 9.52 -31.91 -10.22
C LEU A 4 11.02 -31.58 -10.26
N VAL A 5 11.83 -32.47 -10.85
CA VAL A 5 13.26 -32.24 -11.02
C VAL A 5 13.49 -31.04 -11.93
N SER A 6 12.82 -30.98 -13.09
CA SER A 6 12.91 -29.82 -13.99
C SER A 6 12.53 -28.51 -13.32
N ASN A 7 11.44 -28.50 -12.53
CA ASN A 7 11.02 -27.30 -11.78
C ASN A 7 12.05 -26.88 -10.71
N ILE A 8 12.76 -27.83 -10.11
CA ILE A 8 13.83 -27.54 -9.14
C ILE A 8 15.04 -26.94 -9.87
N ASP A 9 15.45 -27.53 -11.01
CA ASP A 9 16.56 -27.01 -11.82
C ASP A 9 16.30 -25.57 -12.28
N ASP A 10 15.08 -25.29 -12.78
CA ASP A 10 14.66 -23.94 -13.17
C ASP A 10 14.68 -22.96 -11.99
N LEU A 11 14.24 -23.41 -10.82
CA LEU A 11 14.23 -22.60 -9.60
C LEU A 11 15.65 -22.29 -9.12
N GLU A 12 16.55 -23.27 -9.11
CA GLU A 12 17.96 -23.08 -8.77
C GLU A 12 18.62 -22.07 -9.70
N GLN A 13 18.39 -22.21 -11.01
CA GLN A 13 18.91 -21.26 -12.00
C GLN A 13 18.38 -19.83 -11.77
N ALA A 14 17.08 -19.68 -11.47
CA ALA A 14 16.48 -18.39 -11.19
C ALA A 14 16.99 -17.75 -9.89
N LEU A 15 17.31 -18.56 -8.87
CA LEU A 15 17.80 -18.09 -7.57
C LEU A 15 19.30 -17.83 -7.55
N GLN A 16 20.07 -18.38 -8.50
CA GLN A 16 21.53 -18.25 -8.57
C GLN A 16 22.05 -16.82 -8.34
N PRO A 17 21.49 -15.75 -8.95
CA PRO A 17 21.98 -14.39 -8.74
C PRO A 17 21.78 -13.86 -7.32
N LEU A 18 20.78 -14.38 -6.60
CA LEU A 18 20.48 -14.03 -5.20
C LEU A 18 21.34 -14.83 -4.22
N LEU A 19 21.83 -16.00 -4.61
CA LEU A 19 22.67 -16.87 -3.77
C LEU A 19 24.17 -16.51 -3.86
N GLN A 20 24.61 -15.88 -4.96
CA GLN A 20 26.02 -15.53 -5.19
C GLN A 20 26.55 -14.39 -4.32
N GLN A 21 25.67 -13.53 -3.81
CA GLN A 21 26.04 -12.37 -3.00
C GLN A 21 25.01 -12.13 -1.91
N ALA A 22 25.41 -11.44 -0.83
CA ALA A 22 24.46 -11.05 0.19
C ALA A 22 23.32 -10.22 -0.41
N LEU A 23 22.08 -10.52 -0.03
CA LEU A 23 20.89 -9.81 -0.52
C LEU A 23 20.98 -8.29 -0.30
N SER A 24 21.65 -7.87 0.77
CA SER A 24 21.95 -6.46 1.08
C SER A 24 22.79 -5.76 -0.01
N ALA A 25 23.66 -6.48 -0.71
CA ALA A 25 24.47 -5.94 -1.79
C ALA A 25 23.57 -5.50 -2.96
N SER A 26 22.61 -6.34 -3.34
CA SER A 26 21.61 -6.03 -4.37
C SER A 26 20.61 -4.96 -3.92
N THR A 27 20.13 -5.03 -2.67
CA THR A 27 19.10 -4.09 -2.19
C THR A 27 19.65 -2.70 -1.89
N SER A 28 20.93 -2.55 -1.55
CA SER A 28 21.54 -1.25 -1.20
C SER A 28 21.42 -0.20 -2.32
N ARG A 29 21.38 -0.65 -3.57
CA ARG A 29 21.34 0.20 -4.78
C ARG A 29 19.92 0.47 -5.29
N LEU A 30 18.92 -0.19 -4.72
CA LEU A 30 17.54 -0.10 -5.20
C LEU A 30 16.77 1.05 -4.52
N PRO A 31 15.88 1.73 -5.26
CA PRO A 31 14.85 2.58 -4.67
C PRO A 31 14.03 1.85 -3.61
N LEU A 32 13.45 2.60 -2.66
CA LEU A 32 12.74 2.01 -1.52
C LEU A 32 11.64 1.02 -1.93
N LEU A 33 10.86 1.35 -2.97
CA LEU A 33 9.77 0.50 -3.45
C LEU A 33 10.31 -0.81 -4.04
N ASP A 34 11.34 -0.73 -4.89
CA ASP A 34 11.95 -1.91 -5.53
C ASP A 34 12.66 -2.79 -4.50
N LYS A 35 13.28 -2.18 -3.48
CA LYS A 35 13.83 -2.89 -2.32
C LYS A 35 12.73 -3.67 -1.60
N ALA A 36 11.57 -3.07 -1.34
CA ALA A 36 10.45 -3.74 -0.70
C ALA A 36 9.91 -4.91 -1.54
N LYS A 37 9.78 -4.70 -2.86
CA LYS A 37 9.39 -5.75 -3.82
C LYS A 37 10.37 -6.93 -3.82
N LEU A 38 11.68 -6.65 -3.86
CA LEU A 38 12.70 -7.69 -3.83
C LEU A 38 12.61 -8.50 -2.52
N TYR A 39 12.55 -7.84 -1.36
CA TYR A 39 12.45 -8.55 -0.09
C TYR A 39 11.20 -9.43 0.00
N ILE A 40 10.02 -8.93 -0.39
CA ILE A 40 8.79 -9.74 -0.29
C ILE A 40 8.80 -10.91 -1.27
N LEU A 41 9.36 -10.76 -2.47
CA LEU A 41 9.50 -11.83 -3.44
C LEU A 41 10.46 -12.91 -2.95
N THR A 42 11.59 -12.51 -2.34
CA THR A 42 12.53 -13.46 -1.74
C THR A 42 11.88 -14.22 -0.59
N THR A 43 11.15 -13.54 0.31
CA THR A 43 10.41 -14.20 1.38
C THR A 43 9.35 -15.15 0.82
N TYR A 44 8.61 -14.74 -0.21
CA TYR A 44 7.62 -15.60 -0.86
C TYR A 44 8.23 -16.86 -1.45
N ALA A 45 9.40 -16.76 -2.09
CA ALA A 45 10.11 -17.91 -2.63
C ALA A 45 10.51 -18.89 -1.52
N LEU A 46 11.08 -18.39 -0.42
CA LEU A 46 11.46 -19.21 0.74
C LEU A 46 10.26 -19.95 1.36
N GLU A 47 9.17 -19.24 1.64
CA GLU A 47 7.96 -19.82 2.22
C GLU A 47 7.31 -20.82 1.25
N SER A 48 7.38 -20.58 -0.06
CA SER A 48 6.85 -21.50 -1.08
C SER A 48 7.67 -22.80 -1.19
N ILE A 49 9.01 -22.70 -1.04
CA ILE A 49 9.90 -23.87 -0.98
C ILE A 49 9.62 -24.68 0.28
N LEU A 50 9.52 -24.02 1.44
CA LEU A 50 9.14 -24.65 2.72
C LEU A 50 7.76 -25.31 2.66
N PHE A 51 6.78 -24.64 2.06
CA PHE A 51 5.45 -25.21 1.85
C PHE A 51 5.52 -26.48 1.00
N SER A 52 6.30 -26.45 -0.07
CA SER A 52 6.49 -27.59 -0.97
C SER A 52 7.23 -28.73 -0.26
N SER A 53 8.26 -28.45 0.54
CA SER A 53 8.97 -29.47 1.30
C SER A 53 8.07 -30.14 2.34
N VAL A 54 7.23 -29.39 3.06
CA VAL A 54 6.24 -29.95 4.01
C VAL A 54 5.28 -30.90 3.30
N ARG A 55 4.81 -30.54 2.11
CA ARG A 55 3.93 -31.42 1.29
C ARG A 55 4.62 -32.70 0.85
N LEU A 56 5.90 -32.63 0.48
CA LEU A 56 6.68 -33.80 0.08
C LEU A 56 6.89 -34.79 1.23
N HIS A 57 6.92 -34.31 2.48
CA HIS A 57 6.97 -35.16 3.67
C HIS A 57 5.62 -35.77 4.08
N GLY A 58 4.56 -35.57 3.27
CA GLY A 58 3.23 -36.11 3.55
C GLY A 58 2.46 -35.39 4.67
N VAL A 59 2.97 -34.25 5.15
CA VAL A 59 2.29 -33.42 6.15
C VAL A 59 1.32 -32.49 5.44
N SER A 60 0.13 -32.31 6.02
CA SER A 60 -0.83 -31.34 5.52
C SER A 60 -0.29 -29.91 5.68
N ALA A 61 0.07 -29.29 4.57
CA ALA A 61 0.67 -27.97 4.59
C ALA A 61 -0.32 -26.86 4.98
N THR A 62 -1.64 -27.10 4.94
CA THR A 62 -2.67 -26.14 5.38
C THR A 62 -2.82 -26.08 6.90
N THR A 63 -2.46 -27.16 7.61
CA THR A 63 -2.40 -27.19 9.07
C THR A 63 -1.05 -26.76 9.62
N HIS A 64 -0.03 -26.71 8.77
CA HIS A 64 1.32 -26.32 9.15
C HIS A 64 1.46 -24.80 9.29
N PRO A 65 2.27 -24.27 10.24
CA PRO A 65 2.45 -22.83 10.46
C PRO A 65 2.87 -22.03 9.21
N VAL A 66 3.57 -22.68 8.26
CA VAL A 66 3.96 -22.09 6.97
C VAL A 66 2.76 -21.50 6.20
N TYR A 67 1.55 -22.06 6.36
CA TYR A 67 0.35 -21.51 5.71
C TYR A 67 -0.02 -20.13 6.25
N GLN A 68 0.22 -19.88 7.55
CA GLN A 68 0.01 -18.58 8.15
C GLN A 68 1.02 -17.57 7.62
N GLU A 69 2.29 -17.95 7.49
CA GLU A 69 3.33 -17.10 6.91
C GLU A 69 3.04 -16.78 5.44
N LEU A 70 2.52 -17.73 4.65
CA LEU A 70 2.06 -17.44 3.28
C LEU A 70 0.93 -16.40 3.24
N ASN A 71 -0.02 -16.44 4.17
CA ASN A 71 -1.07 -15.43 4.26
C ASN A 71 -0.51 -14.07 4.67
N ARG A 72 0.44 -14.05 5.60
CA ARG A 72 1.18 -12.83 5.97
C ARG A 72 1.91 -12.23 4.78
N VAL A 73 2.59 -13.05 3.96
CA VAL A 73 3.25 -12.61 2.72
C VAL A 73 2.24 -11.98 1.75
N LYS A 74 1.06 -12.57 1.56
CA LYS A 74 -0.01 -11.99 0.73
C LYS A 74 -0.43 -10.59 1.22
N GLU A 75 -0.57 -10.40 2.52
CA GLU A 75 -0.90 -9.08 3.09
C GLU A 75 0.19 -8.05 2.79
N TYR A 76 1.47 -8.43 2.85
CA TYR A 76 2.57 -7.55 2.50
C TYR A 76 2.61 -7.21 1.01
N PHE A 77 2.29 -8.15 0.12
CA PHE A 77 2.07 -7.85 -1.29
C PHE A 77 0.97 -6.80 -1.48
N SER A 78 -0.16 -6.92 -0.76
CA SER A 78 -1.22 -5.91 -0.81
C SER A 78 -0.75 -4.54 -0.31
N LYS A 79 0.05 -4.48 0.76
CA LYS A 79 0.62 -3.22 1.27
C LYS A 79 1.54 -2.55 0.24
N ILE A 80 2.42 -3.32 -0.39
CA ILE A 80 3.34 -2.81 -1.42
C ILE A 80 2.56 -2.34 -2.64
N LYS A 81 1.58 -3.12 -3.11
CA LYS A 81 0.72 -2.73 -4.24
C LYS A 81 -0.04 -1.43 -3.96
N ASN A 82 -0.63 -1.29 -2.78
CA ASN A 82 -1.32 -0.06 -2.39
C ASN A 82 -0.36 1.14 -2.36
N ALA A 83 0.87 0.95 -1.87
CA ALA A 83 1.88 2.01 -1.85
C ALA A 83 2.33 2.43 -3.25
N GLU A 84 2.48 1.45 -4.16
CA GLU A 84 2.79 1.68 -5.57
C GLU A 84 1.67 2.46 -6.28
N GLU A 85 0.42 2.07 -6.08
CA GLU A 85 -0.75 2.76 -6.65
C GLU A 85 -0.85 4.21 -6.15
N ILE A 86 -0.61 4.46 -4.86
CA ILE A 86 -0.56 5.82 -4.30
C ILE A 86 0.57 6.63 -4.93
N GLY A 87 1.77 6.03 -5.05
CA GLY A 87 2.94 6.68 -5.64
C GLY A 87 2.78 7.01 -7.13
N ALA A 88 1.99 6.22 -7.86
CA ALA A 88 1.68 6.43 -9.27
C ALA A 88 0.60 7.50 -9.54
N GLY A 89 0.20 8.25 -8.53
CA GLY A 89 -0.87 9.26 -8.63
C GLY A 89 -2.28 8.69 -8.44
N GLY A 90 -2.40 7.42 -8.03
CA GLY A 90 -3.64 6.88 -7.51
C GLY A 90 -4.05 7.67 -6.26
N SER A 91 -5.29 8.15 -6.25
CA SER A 91 -5.82 8.94 -5.13
C SER A 91 -5.68 8.13 -3.84
N ALA A 92 -4.75 8.53 -2.97
CA ALA A 92 -4.65 8.02 -1.61
C ALA A 92 -5.98 8.33 -0.92
N ARG A 93 -6.91 7.35 -0.95
CA ARG A 93 -8.25 7.36 -0.35
C ARG A 93 -8.70 8.76 0.03
N ASN A 94 -9.02 9.60 -0.95
CA ASN A 94 -9.57 10.95 -0.75
C ASN A 94 -9.29 11.54 0.64
N VAL A 95 -8.03 11.80 0.99
CA VAL A 95 -7.71 12.77 2.06
C VAL A 95 -7.90 14.19 1.49
N GLY A 96 -8.84 14.35 0.57
CA GLY A 96 -9.36 15.64 0.16
C GLY A 96 -10.17 16.13 1.34
N LEU A 97 -9.66 17.17 2.01
CA LEU A 97 -10.41 17.86 3.06
C LEU A 97 -11.79 18.24 2.49
N ASP A 98 -12.87 17.70 3.05
CA ASP A 98 -14.23 18.13 2.71
C ASP A 98 -14.38 19.58 3.19
N LYS A 99 -14.14 20.52 2.26
CA LYS A 99 -14.22 21.96 2.49
C LYS A 99 -15.61 22.35 3.00
N GLY A 100 -16.65 21.62 2.59
CA GLY A 100 -18.02 21.80 3.06
C GLY A 100 -18.17 21.38 4.53
N ALA A 101 -17.67 20.21 4.92
CA ALA A 101 -17.66 19.75 6.31
C ALA A 101 -16.81 20.68 7.20
N ALA A 102 -15.60 21.02 6.78
CA ALA A 102 -14.75 21.98 7.48
C ALA A 102 -15.46 23.34 7.66
N GLY A 103 -16.14 23.82 6.61
CA GLY A 103 -16.95 25.03 6.68
C GLY A 103 -18.12 24.93 7.68
N ARG A 104 -18.79 23.78 7.78
CA ARG A 104 -19.84 23.53 8.78
C ARG A 104 -19.28 23.54 10.20
N PHE A 105 -18.14 22.87 10.43
CA PHE A 105 -17.47 22.85 11.74
C PHE A 105 -17.03 24.25 12.17
N ILE A 106 -16.42 25.02 11.27
CA ILE A 106 -16.01 26.41 11.55
C ILE A 106 -17.23 27.28 11.84
N LYS A 107 -18.29 27.18 11.02
CA LYS A 107 -19.52 27.96 11.23
C LYS A 107 -20.18 27.64 12.57
N HIS A 108 -20.22 26.37 12.96
CA HIS A 108 -20.81 25.97 14.24
C HIS A 108 -19.92 26.37 15.43
N GLY A 109 -18.59 26.27 15.33
CA GLY A 109 -17.67 26.70 16.38
C GLY A 109 -17.63 28.21 16.59
N LEU A 110 -17.98 28.99 15.55
CA LEU A 110 -18.12 30.45 15.61
C LEU A 110 -19.57 30.91 15.84
N ALA A 111 -20.53 29.99 15.98
CA ALA A 111 -21.92 30.34 16.24
C ALA A 111 -22.06 30.95 17.65
N GLY A 112 -22.76 32.08 17.74
CA GLY A 112 -22.90 32.87 18.97
C GLY A 112 -22.19 34.22 18.94
N ASN A 113 -21.56 34.59 17.82
CA ASN A 113 -20.93 35.89 17.62
C ASN A 113 -21.73 36.73 16.60
N GLU A 114 -22.89 37.25 17.03
CA GLU A 114 -23.90 37.94 16.21
C GLU A 114 -23.31 39.07 15.36
N LYS A 115 -22.33 39.81 15.90
CA LYS A 115 -21.64 40.90 15.20
C LYS A 115 -20.89 40.40 13.96
N TYR A 116 -20.25 39.24 14.04
CA TYR A 116 -19.50 38.66 12.91
C TYR A 116 -20.42 38.03 11.87
N ASP A 117 -21.55 37.47 12.30
CA ASP A 117 -22.55 36.92 11.38
C ASP A 117 -23.26 38.00 10.56
N GLN A 118 -23.58 39.15 11.18
CA GLN A 118 -24.13 40.32 10.48
C GLN A 118 -23.14 40.90 9.47
N GLN A 119 -21.88 41.12 9.86
CA GLN A 119 -20.83 41.61 8.95
C GLN A 119 -20.61 40.68 7.74
N ARG A 120 -20.68 39.36 7.96
CA ARG A 120 -20.59 38.37 6.87
C ARG A 120 -21.82 38.38 5.96
N ALA A 121 -23.00 38.66 6.49
CA ALA A 121 -24.21 38.81 5.68
C ALA A 121 -24.10 40.06 4.78
N GLU A 122 -23.73 41.20 5.34
CA GLU A 122 -23.56 42.46 4.62
C GLU A 122 -22.50 42.36 3.50
N MET A 123 -21.35 41.73 3.79
CA MET A 123 -20.29 41.49 2.80
C MET A 123 -20.78 40.63 1.63
N ARG A 124 -21.50 39.53 1.91
CA ARG A 124 -22.05 38.65 0.87
C ARG A 124 -23.11 39.33 0.02
N GLU A 125 -23.90 40.22 0.60
CA GLU A 125 -24.89 40.99 -0.16
C GLU A 125 -24.22 42.03 -1.07
N ARG A 126 -23.17 42.70 -0.58
CA ARG A 126 -22.37 43.62 -1.41
C ARG A 126 -21.70 42.91 -2.58
N GLU A 127 -21.13 41.73 -2.35
CA GLU A 127 -20.52 40.92 -3.43
C GLU A 127 -21.56 40.46 -4.45
N ARG A 128 -22.75 40.01 -4.01
CA ARG A 128 -23.85 39.60 -4.91
C ARG A 128 -24.42 40.78 -5.69
N ALA A 129 -24.52 41.96 -5.07
CA ALA A 129 -24.99 43.16 -5.74
C ALA A 129 -23.97 43.67 -6.76
N GLY A 130 -22.66 43.59 -6.45
CA GLY A 130 -21.58 43.91 -7.39
C GLY A 130 -21.53 42.96 -8.59
N ALA A 131 -21.75 41.66 -8.38
CA ALA A 131 -21.78 40.65 -9.45
C ALA A 131 -22.98 40.79 -10.39
N LYS A 132 -24.10 41.37 -9.93
CA LYS A 132 -25.28 41.67 -10.76
C LYS A 132 -25.16 42.98 -11.56
N ARG A 133 -24.19 43.83 -11.22
CA ARG A 133 -24.01 45.17 -11.82
C ARG A 133 -22.96 45.18 -12.95
N LYS A 134 -22.39 44.02 -13.26
CA LYS A 134 -21.41 43.79 -14.32
C LYS A 134 -22.03 42.89 -15.38
#